data_AF-A0A9X8USA0-F1
#
_entry.id   AF-A0A9X8USA0-F1
#
_cell.length_a   1.000
_cell.length_b   1.000
_cell.length_c   1.000
_cell.angle_alpha   90.00
_cell.angle_beta   90.00
_cell.angle_gamma   90.00
#
_symmetry.space_group_name_H-M   'P 1'
#
loop_
_entity.id
_entity.type
_entity.pdbx_description
1 polymer ?
#
loop_
_entity_poly.entity_id
_entity_poly.type
_entity_poly.pdbx_seq_one_letter_code
_entity_poly.pdbx_strand_id
1 'polypeptide(L)' 'MAAGLMLARSGVPVAVYGKHGEFLRDFRGGTICPSTLYVLDELGLVGEFEESGSAKLPRQVVRSPTDRR' A
#
# COMPACT_ATOMS: atom_id res chain seq x y z
N MET A 1 4.53 6.63 6.88
CA MET A 1 5.33 5.42 6.55
C MET A 1 6.10 5.65 5.26
N ALA A 2 5.47 5.63 4.08
CA ALA A 2 6.17 5.80 2.78
C ALA A 2 7.06 7.07 2.70
N ALA A 3 6.54 8.23 3.09
CA ALA A 3 7.33 9.48 3.08
C ALA A 3 8.58 9.41 3.98
N GLY A 4 8.49 8.76 5.14
CA GLY A 4 9.62 8.58 6.04
C GLY A 4 10.71 7.69 5.45
N LEU A 5 10.31 6.61 4.75
CA LEU A 5 11.23 5.76 4.00
C LEU A 5 11.96 6.54 2.90
N MET A 6 11.24 7.36 2.12
CA MET A 6 11.85 8.16 1.05
C MET A 6 12.89 9.12 1.60
N LEU A 7 12.54 9.87 2.65
CA LEU A 7 13.44 10.84 3.28
C LEU A 7 14.67 10.15 3.86
N ALA A 8 14.50 9.01 4.54
CA ALA A 8 15.61 8.25 5.11
C ALA A 8 16.57 7.73 4.02
N ARG A 9 16.05 7.22 2.90
CA ARG A 9 16.87 6.79 1.75
C ARG A 9 17.59 7.94 1.06
N SER A 10 17.04 9.15 1.14
CA SER A 10 17.71 10.38 0.69
C SER A 10 18.75 10.91 1.69
N GLY A 11 19.06 10.17 2.77
CA GLY A 11 20.06 10.55 3.76
C GLY A 11 19.57 11.55 4.82
N VAL A 12 18.27 11.85 4.88
CA VAL A 12 17.69 12.72 5.90
C VAL A 12 17.47 11.92 7.18
N PRO A 13 17.93 12.39 8.36
CA PRO A 13 17.57 11.77 9.63
C PRO A 13 16.06 11.88 9.87
N VAL A 14 15.38 10.75 10.03
CA VAL A 14 13.93 10.69 10.19
C VAL A 14 13.58 9.98 11.49
N ALA A 15 12.68 10.57 12.27
CA ALA A 15 11.97 9.90 13.35
C ALA A 15 10.49 9.75 12.95
N VAL A 16 9.92 8.55 13.14
CA VAL A 16 8.50 8.27 12.88
C VAL A 16 7.80 8.06 14.21
N TYR A 17 6.80 8.89 14.51
CA TYR A 17 5.98 8.74 15.71
C TYR A 17 4.55 8.34 15.34
N GLY A 18 4.13 7.18 15.83
CA GLY A 18 2.75 6.73 15.77
C GLY A 18 2.09 6.88 17.14
N LYS A 19 0.81 7.29 17.18
CA LYS A 19 0.03 7.29 18.44
C LYS A 19 -0.12 5.88 19.04
N HIS A 20 0.03 4.84 18.21
CA HIS A 20 -0.24 3.45 18.57
C HIS A 20 1.02 2.63 18.41
N GLY A 21 1.24 1.69 19.34
CA GLY A 21 2.45 0.86 19.39
C GLY A 21 2.49 -0.28 18.38
N GLU A 22 1.38 -0.56 17.69
CA GLU A 22 1.31 -1.61 16.68
C GLU A 22 0.59 -1.12 15.42
N PHE A 23 0.96 -1.74 14.29
CA PHE A 23 0.51 -1.36 12.95
C PHE A 23 -0.82 -2.03 12.54
N LEU A 24 -1.26 -3.04 13.29
CA LEU A 24 -2.40 -3.92 12.98
C LEU A 24 -3.75 -3.32 13.39
N ARG A 25 -4.10 -2.20 12.76
CA ARG A 25 -5.45 -1.64 12.85
C ARG A 25 -6.29 -2.04 11.64
N ASP A 26 -7.60 -1.83 11.77
CA ASP A 26 -8.57 -1.87 10.67
C ASP A 26 -8.24 -0.74 9.67
N PHE A 27 -7.14 -0.92 8.96
CA PHE A 27 -6.52 0.06 8.09
C PHE A 27 -7.38 0.13 6.84
N ARG A 28 -7.91 1.31 6.53
CA ARG A 28 -8.61 1.56 5.28
C ARG A 28 -7.56 1.58 4.17
N GLY A 29 -7.25 0.39 3.66
CA GLY A 29 -6.15 0.17 2.71
C GLY A 29 -5.83 -1.30 2.44
N GLY A 30 -6.70 -2.25 2.81
CA GLY A 30 -6.51 -3.68 2.55
C GLY A 30 -6.52 -4.08 1.06
N THR A 31 -6.64 -3.12 0.15
CA THR A 31 -6.47 -3.31 -1.28
C THR A 31 -5.48 -2.29 -1.80
N ILE A 32 -4.50 -2.76 -2.55
CA ILE A 32 -3.49 -1.92 -3.20
C ILE A 32 -3.83 -1.81 -4.70
N CYS A 33 -3.84 -0.58 -5.21
CA CYS A 33 -4.04 -0.30 -6.63
C CYS A 33 -2.80 -0.71 -7.43
N PRO A 34 -2.92 -1.18 -8.68
CA PRO A 34 -1.78 -1.44 -9.55
C PRO A 34 -0.76 -0.29 -9.62
N SER A 35 -1.21 0.96 -9.64
CA SER A 35 -0.31 2.13 -9.64
C SER A 35 0.59 2.19 -8.42
N THR A 36 0.10 1.78 -7.25
CA THR A 36 0.89 1.72 -6.03
C THR A 36 1.85 0.53 -6.02
N LEU A 37 1.48 -0.61 -6.64
CA LEU A 37 2.40 -1.74 -6.80
C LEU A 37 3.62 -1.35 -7.64
N TYR A 38 3.45 -0.58 -8.71
CA TYR A 38 4.57 -0.04 -9.49
C TYR A 38 5.50 0.82 -8.64
N VAL A 39 4.96 1.69 -7.79
CA VAL A 39 5.79 2.48 -6.87
C VAL A 39 6.54 1.57 -5.89
N LEU A 40 5.91 0.52 -5.37
CA LEU A 40 6.61 -0.44 -4.50
C LEU A 40 7.76 -1.16 -5.23
N ASP A 41 7.59 -1.47 -6.51
CA ASP A 41 8.63 -2.04 -7.37
C ASP A 41 9.79 -1.07 -7.60
N GLU A 42 9.51 0.21 -7.92
CA GLU A 42 10.54 1.26 -8.01
C GLU A 42 11.31 1.46 -6.70
N LEU A 43 10.68 1.12 -5.57
CA LEU A 43 11.29 1.16 -4.25
C LEU A 43 11.99 -0.15 -3.86
N GLY A 44 11.96 -1.18 -4.71
CA GLY A 44 12.54 -2.49 -4.44
C GLY A 44 11.86 -3.25 -3.30
N LEU A 45 10.58 -2.95 -3.03
CA LEU A 45 9.80 -3.54 -1.94
C LEU A 45 8.74 -4.54 -2.43
N VAL A 46 8.58 -4.71 -3.75
CA VAL A 46 7.53 -5.58 -4.30
C VAL A 46 7.71 -7.04 -3.88
N GLY A 47 8.95 -7.54 -3.79
CA GLY A 47 9.23 -8.92 -3.35
C GLY A 47 8.80 -9.17 -1.90
N GLU A 48 9.21 -8.30 -0.97
CA GLU A 48 8.78 -8.36 0.43
C GLU A 48 7.24 -8.25 0.56
N PHE A 49 6.62 -7.44 -0.30
CA PHE A 49 5.17 -7.31 -0.34
C PHE A 49 4.48 -8.61 -0.79
N GLU A 50 5.00 -9.31 -1.79
CA GLU A 50 4.46 -10.60 -2.25
C GLU A 50 4.62 -11.69 -1.18
N GLU A 51 5.75 -11.70 -0.46
CA GLU A 51 6.00 -12.63 0.65
C GLU A 51 5.12 -12.37 1.88
N SER A 52 4.59 -11.16 2.04
CA SER A 52 3.75 -10.78 3.18
C SER A 52 2.38 -11.48 3.25
N GLY A 53 2.06 -12.35 2.28
CA GLY A 53 0.78 -13.04 2.18
C GLY A 53 -0.30 -12.26 1.42
N SER A 54 0.11 -11.24 0.66
CA SER A 54 -0.79 -10.47 -0.20
C SER A 54 -1.34 -11.34 -1.34
N ALA A 55 -2.65 -11.23 -1.60
CA ALA A 55 -3.34 -11.99 -2.64
C ALA A 55 -3.88 -11.07 -3.74
N LYS A 56 -3.79 -11.51 -5.00
CA LYS A 56 -4.47 -10.83 -6.11
C LYS A 56 -5.98 -10.94 -5.95
N LEU A 57 -6.66 -9.79 -5.97
CA LEU A 57 -8.11 -9.77 -5.98
C LEU A 57 -8.66 -10.19 -7.35
N PRO A 58 -9.77 -10.94 -7.39
CA PRO A 58 -10.45 -11.22 -8.64
C PRO A 58 -10.95 -9.90 -9.25
N ARG A 59 -11.00 -9.86 -10.59
CA ARG A 59 -11.48 -8.69 -11.34
C ARG A 59 -12.86 -8.26 -10.82
N GLN A 60 -12.93 -7.05 -10.26
CA GLN A 60 -14.18 -6.45 -9.83
C GLN A 60 -14.86 -5.79 -11.03
N VAL A 61 -16.14 -6.09 -11.22
CA VAL A 61 -16.98 -5.40 -12.21
C VAL A 61 -17.93 -4.51 -11.43
N VAL A 62 -17.66 -3.21 -11.47
CA VAL A 62 -18.58 -2.21 -10.91
C VAL A 62 -19.61 -1.90 -11.98
N ARG A 63 -20.88 -2.19 -11.70
CA ARG A 63 -21.99 -1.75 -12.54
C ARG A 63 -22.53 -0.45 -11.97
N SER A 64 -22.69 0.55 -12.81
CA SER A 64 -23.35 1.79 -12.38
C SER A 64 -24.84 1.50 -12.10
N PRO A 65 -25.48 2.21 -11.16
CA PRO A 65 -26.93 2.12 -10.98
C PRO A 65 -27.72 2.43 -12.26
N THR A 66 -27.12 3.20 -13.17
CA THR A 66 -27.71 3.60 -14.46
C THR A 66 -27.55 2.54 -15.54
N ASP A 67 -26.65 1.56 -15.38
CA ASP A 67 -26.40 0.46 -16.33
C ASP A 67 -27.50 -0.63 -16.32
N ARG A 68 -28.64 -0.40 -15.65
CA ARG A 68 -29.79 -1.33 -15.56
C ARG A 68 -30.91 -1.08 -16.59
N ARG A 69 -30.63 -0.38 -17.69
CA ARG A 69 -31.59 -0.26 -18.82
C ARG A 69 -31.23 -1.22 -19.94
#